data_AF-A0A955THK9-F1
#
_entry.id   AF-A0A955THK9-F1
#
_cell.length_a   1.000
_cell.length_b   1.000
_cell.length_c   1.000
_cell.angle_alpha   90.00
_cell.angle_beta   90.00
_cell.angle_gamma   90.00
#
_symmetry.space_group_name_H-M   'P 1'
#
loop_
_entity.id
_entity.type
_entity.pdbx_description
1 polymer ?
#
loop_
_entity_poly.entity_id
_entity_poly.type
_entity_poly.pdbx_seq_one_letter_code
_entity_poly.pdbx_strand_id
1 'polypeptide(L)'
;MKKQSTTQTGESSPTWETLEVWIRGHVQQFQHVLEEEVTELLGRQKSVRRIGLDGSSGYRNGYGQPRRLTLGCGTSMVRRPRVRECDERLISRVLPFFKRKSTAVDHLLPELYLHGLAQGDFDLALGGLLGADAPLSSSTIARLKTHWQAEFVNWQSRSLEDLEVVYLWVDAVFVK
;
A
#
# COMPACT_ATOMS: atom_id res chain seq x y z
N MET A 1 10.60 -13.15 -55.23
CA MET A 1 9.93 -13.13 -53.91
C MET A 1 9.91 -11.70 -53.39
N LYS A 2 8.77 -11.02 -53.45
CA LYS A 2 8.62 -9.65 -52.93
C LYS A 2 8.59 -9.73 -51.40
N LYS A 3 9.53 -9.04 -50.72
CA LYS A 3 9.52 -8.89 -49.27
C LYS A 3 8.27 -8.11 -48.90
N GLN A 4 7.35 -8.77 -48.19
CA GLN A 4 6.22 -8.08 -47.56
C GLN A 4 6.79 -7.27 -46.40
N SER A 5 7.00 -5.97 -46.62
CA SER A 5 7.20 -5.03 -45.54
C SER A 5 5.90 -4.92 -44.77
N THR A 6 5.92 -5.12 -43.46
CA THR A 6 4.80 -4.89 -42.55
C THR A 6 4.47 -3.39 -42.55
N THR A 7 3.66 -2.93 -43.50
CA THR A 7 3.27 -1.52 -43.65
C THR A 7 2.07 -1.13 -42.78
N GLN A 8 1.57 -2.05 -41.95
CA GLN A 8 0.49 -1.77 -41.01
C GLN A 8 1.01 -1.89 -39.58
N THR A 9 1.44 -0.75 -39.04
CA THR A 9 1.58 -0.57 -37.60
C THR A 9 0.16 -0.50 -37.05
N GLY A 10 -0.35 -1.60 -36.51
CA GLY A 10 -1.61 -1.56 -35.77
C GLY A 10 -1.50 -0.53 -34.64
N GLU A 11 -2.51 0.30 -34.46
CA GLU A 11 -2.60 1.21 -33.31
C GLU A 11 -2.69 0.35 -32.03
N SER A 12 -1.53 0.00 -31.47
CA SER A 12 -1.45 -0.78 -30.25
C SER A 12 -1.86 0.11 -29.08
N SER A 13 -3.02 -0.18 -28.51
CA SER A 13 -3.41 0.29 -27.18
C SER A 13 -3.08 -0.81 -26.16
N PRO A 14 -2.51 -0.50 -24.99
CA PRO A 14 -2.12 0.83 -24.47
C PRO A 14 -0.78 1.38 -25.01
N THR A 15 -0.64 2.71 -25.01
CA THR A 15 0.59 3.45 -25.38
C THR A 15 1.40 3.87 -24.14
N TRP A 16 2.62 4.38 -24.34
CA TRP A 16 3.45 4.88 -23.25
C TRP A 16 2.79 6.01 -22.45
N GLU A 17 2.13 6.95 -23.13
CA GLU A 17 1.45 8.11 -22.52
C GLU A 17 0.23 7.69 -21.70
N THR A 18 -0.39 6.56 -22.05
CA THR A 18 -1.61 6.04 -21.38
C THR A 18 -1.30 4.97 -20.34
N LEU A 19 -0.03 4.58 -20.19
CA LEU A 19 0.40 3.47 -19.33
C LEU A 19 -0.03 3.66 -17.87
N GLU A 20 0.21 4.83 -17.28
CA GLU A 20 -0.15 5.08 -15.88
C GLU A 20 -1.66 5.01 -15.65
N VAL A 21 -2.45 5.60 -16.55
CA VAL A 21 -3.92 5.56 -16.47
C VAL A 21 -4.41 4.12 -16.61
N TRP A 22 -3.81 3.36 -17.52
CA TRP A 22 -4.14 1.96 -17.76
C TRP A 22 -3.81 1.06 -16.54
N ILE A 23 -2.63 1.24 -15.92
CA ILE A 23 -2.23 0.53 -14.71
C ILE A 23 -3.16 0.90 -13.55
N ARG A 24 -3.47 2.19 -13.34
CA ARG A 24 -4.40 2.63 -12.29
C ARG A 24 -5.79 2.02 -12.49
N GLY A 25 -6.25 1.89 -13.73
CA GLY A 25 -7.50 1.18 -14.07
C GLY A 25 -7.48 -0.29 -13.66
N HIS A 26 -6.38 -1.01 -13.90
CA HIS A 26 -6.24 -2.40 -13.45
C HIS A 26 -6.14 -2.52 -11.93
N VAL A 27 -5.49 -1.58 -11.27
CA VAL A 27 -5.43 -1.55 -9.80
C VAL A 27 -6.80 -1.32 -9.19
N GLN A 28 -7.72 -0.63 -9.87
CA GLN A 28 -9.12 -0.57 -9.43
C GLN A 28 -9.84 -1.94 -9.52
N GLN A 29 -9.38 -2.84 -10.39
CA GLN A 29 -9.84 -4.23 -10.44
C GLN A 29 -9.34 -5.09 -9.26
N PHE A 30 -8.46 -4.56 -8.39
CA PHE A 30 -8.08 -5.20 -7.12
C PHE A 30 -9.28 -5.63 -6.27
N GLN A 31 -10.43 -4.98 -6.45
CA GLN A 31 -11.69 -5.39 -5.85
C GLN A 31 -12.05 -6.86 -6.14
N HIS A 32 -11.70 -7.38 -7.31
CA HIS A 32 -11.94 -8.78 -7.68
C HIS A 32 -11.15 -9.75 -6.80
N VAL A 33 -9.89 -9.45 -6.49
CA VAL A 33 -9.05 -10.27 -5.61
C VAL A 33 -9.67 -10.39 -4.21
N LEU A 34 -10.28 -9.31 -3.71
CA LEU A 34 -11.00 -9.36 -2.43
C LEU A 34 -12.28 -10.21 -2.49
N GLU A 35 -12.94 -10.27 -3.66
CA GLU A 35 -14.10 -11.14 -3.88
C GLU A 35 -13.70 -12.61 -4.02
N GLU A 36 -12.51 -12.89 -4.54
CA GLU A 36 -11.94 -14.23 -4.60
C GLU A 36 -11.70 -14.77 -3.19
N GLU A 37 -11.14 -13.97 -2.26
CA GLU A 37 -10.99 -14.39 -0.86
C GLU A 37 -12.34 -14.81 -0.22
N VAL A 38 -13.42 -14.08 -0.53
CA VAL A 38 -14.77 -14.43 -0.06
C VAL A 38 -15.30 -15.70 -0.73
N THR A 39 -14.96 -15.88 -2.01
CA THR A 39 -15.36 -17.05 -2.77
C THR A 39 -14.66 -18.30 -2.26
N GLU A 40 -13.39 -18.20 -1.91
CA GLU A 40 -12.61 -19.24 -1.25
C GLU A 40 -13.19 -19.57 0.14
N LEU A 41 -13.47 -18.56 0.97
CA LEU A 41 -14.09 -18.76 2.29
C LEU A 41 -15.45 -19.46 2.20
N LEU A 42 -16.32 -19.05 1.26
CA LEU A 42 -17.66 -19.61 1.11
C LEU A 42 -17.71 -20.88 0.25
N GLY A 43 -16.58 -21.29 -0.36
CA GLY A 43 -16.50 -22.41 -1.30
C GLY A 43 -17.41 -22.31 -2.54
N ARG A 44 -17.91 -21.10 -2.86
CA ARG A 44 -18.90 -20.91 -3.94
C ARG A 44 -18.87 -19.51 -4.52
N GLN A 45 -19.12 -19.43 -5.82
CA GLN A 45 -19.25 -18.18 -6.56
C GLN A 45 -20.45 -17.34 -6.09
N LYS A 46 -20.45 -16.06 -6.47
CA LYS A 46 -21.55 -15.15 -6.15
C LYS A 46 -22.87 -15.68 -6.72
N SER A 47 -23.92 -15.61 -5.91
CA SER A 47 -25.29 -16.06 -6.26
C SER A 47 -25.48 -17.56 -6.51
N VAL A 48 -24.45 -18.39 -6.37
CA VAL A 48 -24.60 -19.85 -6.43
C VAL A 48 -25.20 -20.36 -5.12
N ARG A 49 -26.25 -21.18 -5.20
CA ARG A 49 -26.91 -21.75 -4.00
C ARG A 49 -25.95 -22.68 -3.25
N ARG A 50 -26.08 -22.74 -1.92
CA ARG A 50 -25.39 -23.74 -1.11
C ARG A 50 -25.90 -25.13 -1.52
N ILE A 51 -24.99 -26.07 -1.71
CA ILE A 51 -25.30 -27.47 -1.98
C ILE A 51 -25.22 -28.22 -0.65
N GLY A 52 -26.33 -28.80 -0.21
CA GLY A 52 -26.41 -29.60 1.01
C GLY A 52 -26.32 -28.79 2.32
N LEU A 53 -26.51 -29.50 3.44
CA LEU A 53 -26.40 -28.96 4.80
C LEU A 53 -24.93 -28.81 5.25
N ASP A 54 -24.01 -29.56 4.64
CA ASP A 54 -22.57 -29.57 4.95
C ASP A 54 -21.75 -28.49 4.19
N GLY A 55 -22.39 -27.69 3.35
CA GLY A 55 -21.71 -26.62 2.63
C GLY A 55 -21.34 -25.44 3.54
N SER A 56 -20.24 -24.74 3.22
CA SER A 56 -19.74 -23.60 4.01
C SER A 56 -20.85 -22.63 4.43
N SER A 57 -20.88 -22.33 5.73
CA SER A 57 -21.87 -21.45 6.35
C SER A 57 -21.75 -20.00 5.85
N GLY A 58 -22.79 -19.22 6.08
CA GLY A 58 -22.82 -17.79 5.76
C GLY A 58 -23.13 -17.35 4.33
N TYR A 59 -23.25 -16.03 4.19
CA TYR A 59 -23.59 -15.34 2.94
C TYR A 59 -22.86 -14.00 2.81
N ARG A 60 -22.76 -13.53 1.56
CA ARG A 60 -22.24 -12.20 1.21
C ARG A 60 -23.23 -11.14 1.67
N ASN A 61 -22.76 -10.16 2.42
CA ASN A 61 -23.56 -9.07 3.00
C ASN A 61 -23.07 -7.69 2.50
N GLY A 62 -22.97 -7.56 1.18
CA GLY A 62 -22.52 -6.34 0.52
C GLY A 62 -21.09 -5.94 0.89
N TYR A 63 -20.88 -4.63 1.01
CA TYR A 63 -19.56 -4.03 1.18
C TYR A 63 -19.47 -3.15 2.42
N GLY A 64 -18.25 -3.00 2.93
CA GLY A 64 -17.93 -1.94 3.87
C GLY A 64 -17.91 -0.56 3.23
N GLN A 65 -17.79 0.45 4.10
CA GLN A 65 -17.57 1.82 3.65
C GLN A 65 -16.31 1.87 2.77
N PRO A 66 -16.37 2.62 1.66
CA PRO A 66 -15.21 2.77 0.79
C PRO A 66 -14.08 3.44 1.56
N ARG A 67 -12.86 2.96 1.33
CA ARG A 67 -11.66 3.55 1.92
C ARG A 67 -10.56 3.69 0.89
N ARG A 68 -9.70 4.68 1.11
CA ARG A 68 -8.53 4.95 0.28
C ARG A 68 -7.39 4.00 0.66
N LEU A 69 -6.78 3.42 -0.36
CA LEU A 69 -5.58 2.59 -0.28
C LEU A 69 -4.50 3.23 -1.16
N THR A 70 -3.40 3.67 -0.54
CA THR A 70 -2.26 4.27 -1.25
C THR A 70 -1.23 3.21 -1.57
N LEU A 71 -0.97 3.04 -2.86
CA LEU A 71 0.04 2.15 -3.44
C LEU A 71 1.09 3.01 -4.16
N GLY A 72 2.21 2.41 -4.59
CA GLY A 72 3.26 3.14 -5.31
C GLY A 72 2.78 3.75 -6.63
N CYS A 73 1.78 3.14 -7.28
CA CYS A 73 1.17 3.63 -8.51
C CYS A 73 0.00 4.61 -8.28
N GLY A 74 -0.25 5.03 -7.04
CA GLY A 74 -1.32 5.97 -6.70
C GLY A 74 -2.30 5.49 -5.62
N THR A 75 -3.20 6.39 -5.27
CA THR A 75 -4.27 6.13 -4.30
C THR A 75 -5.55 5.70 -5.00
N SER A 76 -6.07 4.54 -4.60
CA SER A 76 -7.29 3.94 -5.14
C SER A 76 -8.36 3.75 -4.08
N MET A 77 -9.63 3.83 -4.47
CA MET A 77 -10.78 3.58 -3.60
C MET A 77 -11.13 2.10 -3.61
N VAL A 78 -11.18 1.48 -2.43
CA VAL A 78 -11.45 0.04 -2.25
C VAL A 78 -12.62 -0.16 -1.31
N ARG A 79 -13.46 -1.16 -1.61
CA ARG A 79 -14.62 -1.53 -0.78
C ARG A 79 -14.45 -2.97 -0.29
N ARG A 80 -14.17 -3.15 1.00
CA ARG A 80 -13.98 -4.50 1.53
C ARG A 80 -15.30 -5.29 1.50
N PRO A 81 -15.34 -6.48 0.88
CA PRO A 81 -16.51 -7.37 0.95
C PRO A 81 -16.83 -7.77 2.39
N ARG A 82 -18.12 -7.96 2.68
CA ARG A 82 -18.60 -8.40 3.99
C ARG A 82 -19.27 -9.76 3.87
N VAL A 83 -19.08 -10.58 4.88
CA VAL A 83 -19.80 -11.84 5.07
C VAL A 83 -20.51 -11.83 6.41
N ARG A 84 -21.61 -12.59 6.51
CA ARG A 84 -22.39 -12.80 7.74
C ARG A 84 -22.67 -14.29 7.93
N GLU A 85 -22.93 -14.67 9.18
CA GLU A 85 -23.31 -16.04 9.57
C GLU A 85 -22.32 -17.11 9.10
N CYS A 86 -21.04 -16.74 9.00
CA CYS A 86 -19.94 -17.67 8.75
C CYS A 86 -19.38 -18.15 10.09
N ASP A 87 -19.02 -19.42 10.18
CA ASP A 87 -18.36 -19.99 11.37
C ASP A 87 -17.00 -19.34 11.59
N GLU A 88 -16.31 -19.00 10.49
CA GLU A 88 -15.03 -18.31 10.51
C GLU A 88 -15.17 -16.82 10.15
N ARG A 89 -14.44 -15.98 10.88
CA ARG A 89 -14.36 -14.54 10.57
C ARG A 89 -13.46 -14.34 9.35
N LEU A 90 -13.98 -13.67 8.32
CA LEU A 90 -13.18 -13.23 7.18
C LEU A 90 -12.06 -12.26 7.63
N ILE A 91 -10.84 -12.76 7.67
CA ILE A 91 -9.60 -11.97 7.81
C ILE A 91 -8.93 -11.96 6.45
N SER A 92 -9.06 -10.84 5.73
CA SER A 92 -8.41 -10.67 4.42
C SER A 92 -6.90 -10.70 4.59
N ARG A 93 -6.24 -11.57 3.81
CA ARG A 93 -4.79 -11.71 3.73
C ARG A 93 -4.21 -10.66 2.80
N VAL A 94 -4.95 -10.33 1.74
CA VAL A 94 -4.55 -9.35 0.73
C VAL A 94 -4.70 -7.92 1.27
N LEU A 95 -5.77 -7.63 2.00
CA LEU A 95 -6.00 -6.31 2.59
C LEU A 95 -6.39 -6.40 4.08
N PRO A 96 -5.40 -6.46 4.98
CA PRO A 96 -5.62 -6.51 6.41
C PRO A 96 -6.52 -5.39 6.95
N PHE A 97 -7.04 -5.60 8.16
CA PHE A 97 -7.81 -4.56 8.85
C PHE A 97 -6.95 -3.32 9.07
N PHE A 98 -7.57 -2.14 8.93
CA PHE A 98 -7.00 -0.81 9.17
C PHE A 98 -5.78 -0.39 8.33
N LYS A 99 -5.14 -1.28 7.56
CA LYS A 99 -4.11 -0.91 6.59
C LYS A 99 -4.70 0.01 5.51
N ARG A 100 -4.01 1.13 5.28
CA ARG A 100 -4.38 2.20 4.32
C ARG A 100 -3.30 2.46 3.29
N LYS A 101 -2.13 1.83 3.44
CA LYS A 101 -0.96 2.01 2.58
C LYS A 101 -0.31 0.65 2.35
N SER A 102 0.34 0.50 1.20
CA SER A 102 1.25 -0.63 0.97
C SER A 102 2.48 -0.53 1.87
N THR A 103 3.08 -1.67 2.17
CA THR A 103 4.35 -1.76 2.92
C THR A 103 5.44 -0.91 2.25
N ALA A 104 5.56 -0.96 0.91
CA ALA A 104 6.53 -0.16 0.17
C ALA A 104 6.38 1.35 0.42
N VAL A 105 5.15 1.89 0.38
CA VAL A 105 4.90 3.30 0.68
C VAL A 105 5.14 3.62 2.16
N ASP A 106 4.78 2.70 3.06
CA ASP A 106 5.04 2.87 4.50
C ASP A 106 6.54 2.99 4.82
N HIS A 107 7.42 2.30 4.08
CA HIS A 107 8.89 2.38 4.25
C HIS A 107 9.51 3.58 3.52
N LEU A 108 9.07 3.87 2.29
CA LEU A 108 9.65 4.94 1.47
C LEU A 108 9.46 6.33 2.11
N LEU A 109 8.29 6.59 2.71
CA LEU A 109 7.97 7.92 3.22
C LEU A 109 8.94 8.37 4.35
N PRO A 110 9.25 7.54 5.36
CA PRO A 110 10.31 7.83 6.32
C PRO A 110 11.69 8.02 5.66
N GLU A 111 12.08 7.16 4.72
CA GLU A 111 13.40 7.24 4.07
C GLU A 111 13.61 8.58 3.36
N LEU A 112 12.59 9.08 2.66
CA LEU A 112 12.65 10.38 2.01
C LEU A 112 12.87 11.52 3.02
N TYR A 113 12.32 11.42 4.23
CA TYR A 113 12.63 12.40 5.28
C TYR A 113 14.08 12.31 5.75
N LEU A 114 14.62 11.10 5.90
CA LEU A 114 16.04 10.91 6.24
C LEU A 114 16.96 11.47 5.15
N HIS A 115 16.53 11.39 3.89
CA HIS A 115 17.21 12.02 2.75
C HIS A 115 17.00 13.53 2.63
N GLY A 116 16.34 14.16 3.61
CA GLY A 116 16.25 15.62 3.73
C GLY A 116 14.96 16.23 3.19
N LEU A 117 13.96 15.44 2.79
CA LEU A 117 12.66 16.00 2.40
C LEU A 117 11.94 16.55 3.65
N ALA A 118 11.64 17.84 3.67
CA ALA A 118 10.96 18.45 4.80
C ALA A 118 9.53 17.91 4.96
N GLN A 119 9.03 17.85 6.21
CA GLN A 119 7.69 17.30 6.51
C GLN A 119 6.55 18.02 5.80
N GLY A 120 6.68 19.32 5.53
CA GLY A 120 5.67 20.11 4.82
C GLY A 120 5.68 19.90 3.31
N ASP A 121 6.77 19.36 2.76
CA ASP A 121 6.98 19.29 1.31
C ASP A 121 6.55 17.94 0.71
N PHE A 122 6.11 16.99 1.55
CA PHE A 122 5.67 15.66 1.07
C PHE A 122 4.48 15.73 0.12
N ASP A 123 3.50 16.58 0.43
CA ASP A 123 2.33 16.80 -0.45
C ASP A 123 2.76 17.38 -1.80
N LEU A 124 3.71 18.32 -1.80
CA LEU A 124 4.24 18.94 -3.02
C LEU A 124 5.07 17.95 -3.85
N ALA A 125 5.93 17.16 -3.20
CA ALA A 125 6.83 16.24 -3.88
C ALA A 125 6.13 14.97 -4.41
N LEU A 126 5.17 14.44 -3.66
CA LEU A 126 4.57 13.13 -3.95
C LEU A 126 3.09 13.19 -4.32
N GLY A 127 2.42 14.33 -4.18
CA GLY A 127 1.00 14.47 -4.49
C GLY A 127 0.67 14.16 -5.96
N GLY A 128 1.55 14.52 -6.90
CA GLY A 128 1.38 14.15 -8.32
C GLY A 128 1.49 12.65 -8.58
N LEU A 129 2.41 11.97 -7.88
CA LEU A 129 2.66 10.54 -8.05
C LEU A 129 1.58 9.68 -7.34
N LEU A 130 1.39 9.93 -6.04
CA LEU A 130 0.50 9.14 -5.18
C LEU A 130 -0.97 9.59 -5.26
N GLY A 131 -1.22 10.75 -5.86
CA GLY A 131 -2.53 11.40 -5.95
C GLY A 131 -2.80 12.31 -4.75
N ALA A 132 -3.63 13.34 -4.97
CA ALA A 132 -4.00 14.35 -3.98
C ALA A 132 -4.64 13.78 -2.70
N ASP A 133 -5.16 12.56 -2.78
CA ASP A 133 -5.82 11.87 -1.68
C ASP A 133 -4.89 10.95 -0.85
N ALA A 134 -3.60 10.94 -1.17
CA ALA A 134 -2.61 10.19 -0.43
C ALA A 134 -2.42 10.78 0.99
N PRO A 135 -2.27 9.94 2.04
CA PRO A 135 -2.10 10.42 3.40
C PRO A 135 -0.65 10.86 3.64
N LEU A 136 -0.31 12.03 3.09
CA LEU A 136 1.02 12.63 3.05
C LEU A 136 1.19 13.81 4.01
N SER A 137 0.20 14.06 4.87
CA SER A 137 0.24 15.12 5.87
C SER A 137 1.48 15.02 6.79
N SER A 138 1.99 16.17 7.22
CA SER A 138 3.12 16.28 8.16
C SER A 138 2.92 15.43 9.43
N SER A 139 1.70 15.38 9.96
CA SER A 139 1.32 14.53 11.10
C SER A 139 1.44 13.04 10.81
N THR A 140 1.10 12.61 9.59
CA THR A 140 1.27 11.23 9.16
C THR A 140 2.75 10.88 9.05
N ILE A 141 3.55 11.78 8.47
CA ILE A 141 5.00 11.60 8.34
C ILE A 141 5.68 11.58 9.73
N ALA A 142 5.26 12.44 10.66
CA ALA A 142 5.75 12.41 12.04
C ALA A 142 5.47 11.07 12.74
N ARG A 143 4.28 10.51 12.57
CA ARG A 143 3.93 9.20 13.14
C ARG A 143 4.75 8.05 12.57
N LEU A 144 5.12 8.12 11.29
CA LEU A 144 5.94 7.05 10.69
C LEU A 144 7.36 7.03 11.26
N LYS A 145 7.87 8.16 11.77
CA LYS A 145 9.19 8.26 12.41
C LYS A 145 9.20 7.84 13.88
N THR A 146 8.04 7.63 14.49
CA THR A 146 7.97 7.31 15.93
C THR A 146 8.82 6.09 16.29
N HIS A 147 8.91 5.11 15.38
CA HIS A 147 9.82 3.97 15.54
C HIS A 147 11.29 4.41 15.63
N TRP A 148 11.76 5.21 14.69
CA TRP A 148 13.13 5.72 14.67
C TRP A 148 13.44 6.62 15.87
N GLN A 149 12.45 7.38 16.35
CA GLN A 149 12.63 8.15 17.57
C GLN A 149 12.90 7.24 18.77
N ALA A 150 12.21 6.10 18.87
CA ALA A 150 12.45 5.12 19.92
C ALA A 150 13.83 4.46 19.75
N GLU A 151 14.21 4.08 18.53
CA GLU A 151 15.55 3.54 18.24
C GLU A 151 16.66 4.53 18.58
N PHE A 152 16.47 5.82 18.27
CA PHE A 152 17.42 6.86 18.60
C PHE A 152 17.59 7.02 20.12
N VAL A 153 16.50 7.02 20.88
CA VAL A 153 16.55 7.07 22.36
C VAL A 153 17.28 5.85 22.92
N ASN A 154 17.02 4.66 22.37
CA ASN A 154 17.73 3.44 22.77
C ASN A 154 19.22 3.51 22.41
N TRP A 155 19.56 4.05 21.23
CA TRP A 155 20.93 4.21 20.79
C TRP A 155 21.70 5.22 21.66
N GLN A 156 21.07 6.31 22.06
CA GLN A 156 21.65 7.31 22.96
C GLN A 156 21.95 6.77 24.36
N SER A 157 21.19 5.77 24.83
CA SER A 157 21.33 5.18 26.16
C SER A 157 22.06 3.82 26.17
N ARG A 158 22.62 3.40 25.03
CA ARG A 158 23.34 2.12 24.92
C ARG A 158 24.59 2.11 25.79
N SER A 159 24.90 0.95 26.39
CA SER A 159 26.16 0.75 27.12
C SER A 159 27.35 0.85 26.15
N LEU A 160 28.42 1.50 26.62
CA LEU A 160 29.71 1.57 25.94
C LEU A 160 30.81 0.87 26.76
N GLU A 161 30.44 0.05 27.75
CA GLU A 161 31.40 -0.60 28.67
C GLU A 161 32.42 -1.48 27.94
N ASP A 162 32.03 -2.11 26.84
CA ASP A 162 32.91 -2.95 26.01
C ASP A 162 33.75 -2.16 25.00
N LEU A 163 33.64 -0.82 24.96
CA LEU A 163 34.31 0.02 23.98
C LEU A 163 35.66 0.55 24.51
N GLU A 164 36.76 -0.04 24.07
CA GLU A 164 38.11 0.48 24.33
C GLU A 164 38.45 1.65 23.39
N VAL A 165 38.23 2.88 23.84
CA VAL A 165 38.46 4.09 23.02
C VAL A 165 39.91 4.60 23.17
N VAL A 166 40.69 4.52 22.09
CA VAL A 166 42.07 5.07 22.04
C VAL A 166 42.07 6.55 21.65
N TYR A 167 41.15 6.96 20.76
CA TYR A 167 40.98 8.34 20.31
C TYR A 167 39.50 8.70 20.25
N LEU A 168 39.17 9.92 20.70
CA LEU A 168 37.83 10.48 20.65
C LEU A 168 37.90 11.86 19.99
N TRP A 169 37.14 12.04 18.91
CA TRP A 169 36.93 13.34 18.28
C TRP A 169 35.55 13.86 18.65
N VAL A 170 35.50 15.14 19.00
CA VAL A 170 34.26 15.86 19.26
C VAL A 170 34.14 16.96 18.23
N ASP A 171 33.04 16.95 17.49
CA ASP A 171 32.70 17.95 16.49
C ASP A 171 31.40 18.67 16.88
N ALA A 172 31.24 19.91 16.44
CA ALA A 172 30.11 20.75 16.75
C ALA A 172 29.48 21.30 15.47
N VAL A 173 28.18 21.05 15.31
CA VAL A 173 27.38 21.58 14.20
C VAL A 173 26.36 22.57 14.77
N PHE A 174 26.42 23.82 14.31
CA PHE A 174 25.44 24.84 14.65
C PHE A 174 24.28 24.82 13.64
N VAL A 175 23.12 24.33 14.07
CA VAL A 175 21.89 24.35 13.28
C VAL A 175 21.06 25.56 13.70
N LYS A 176 20.65 26.40 12.74
CA LYS A 176 19.82 27.58 12.96
C LYS A 176 18.34 27.24 13.12
#